data_AF-A0A660YJ72-F1
#
_entry.id   AF-A0A660YJ72-F1
#
_cell.length_a   1.000
_cell.length_b   1.000
_cell.length_c   1.000
_cell.angle_alpha   90.00
_cell.angle_beta   90.00
_cell.angle_gamma   90.00
#
_symmetry.space_group_name_H-M   'P 1'
#
loop_
_entity.id
_entity.type
_entity.pdbx_description
1 polymer ?
#
loop_
_entity_poly.entity_id
_entity_poly.type
_entity_poly.pdbx_seq_one_letter_code
_entity_poly.pdbx_strand_id
1 'polypeptide(L)' 'MTPCKFMNSCPFFKKTITSGSTLEKMYREQYCHEEYTMCARYKIAEMLGHEKVPSNLYPNMFDQAEALIRPRNG' A
#
# COMPACT_ATOMS: atom_id res chain seq x y z
N MET A 1 12.11 -1.02 -14.52
CA MET A 1 11.29 -0.59 -13.37
C MET A 1 11.92 -1.15 -12.11
N THR A 2 11.97 -0.35 -11.05
CA THR A 2 12.46 -0.79 -9.74
C THR A 2 11.28 -1.36 -8.96
N PRO A 3 11.32 -2.58 -8.42
CA PRO A 3 10.21 -3.10 -7.63
C PRO A 3 10.03 -2.31 -6.33
N CYS A 4 8.84 -2.41 -5.75
CA CYS A 4 8.55 -1.83 -4.45
C CYS A 4 9.55 -2.31 -3.38
N LYS A 5 10.22 -1.36 -2.70
CA LYS A 5 11.18 -1.65 -1.63
C LYS A 5 10.58 -2.41 -0.42
N PHE A 6 9.25 -2.47 -0.32
CA PHE A 6 8.53 -3.14 0.77
C PHE A 6 7.93 -4.50 0.37
N MET A 7 8.15 -4.99 -0.85
CA MET A 7 7.47 -6.17 -1.39
C MET A 7 7.57 -7.42 -0.47
N ASN A 8 8.74 -7.64 0.14
CA ASN A 8 9.01 -8.81 1.00
C ASN A 8 8.62 -8.59 2.48
N SER A 9 8.43 -7.34 2.90
CA SER A 9 8.15 -6.95 4.29
C SER A 9 6.74 -6.38 4.49
N CYS A 10 5.98 -6.17 3.42
CA CYS A 10 4.68 -5.50 3.45
C CYS A 10 3.69 -6.21 4.40
N PRO A 11 3.23 -5.54 5.47
CA PRO A 11 2.32 -6.14 6.45
C PRO A 11 0.98 -6.60 5.85
N PHE A 12 0.51 -5.93 4.79
CA PHE A 12 -0.76 -6.30 4.12
C PHE A 12 -0.74 -7.72 3.60
N PHE A 13 0.33 -8.11 2.90
CA PHE A 13 0.49 -9.46 2.37
C PHE A 13 0.81 -10.50 3.43
N LYS A 14 1.28 -10.09 4.61
CA LYS A 14 1.58 -10.98 5.73
C LYS A 14 0.38 -11.20 6.66
N LYS A 15 -0.54 -10.24 6.75
CA LYS A 15 -1.56 -10.20 7.82
C LYS A 15 -2.99 -9.89 7.36
N THR A 16 -3.18 -9.19 6.24
CA THR A 16 -4.50 -8.66 5.86
C THR A 16 -5.18 -9.50 4.77
N ILE A 17 -4.42 -9.96 3.79
CA ILE A 17 -4.97 -10.69 2.63
C ILE A 17 -4.68 -12.19 2.71
N THR A 18 -5.62 -13.00 2.20
CA THR A 18 -5.44 -14.45 2.09
C THR A 18 -4.33 -14.77 1.08
N SER A 19 -3.30 -15.46 1.58
CA SER A 19 -2.19 -15.96 0.77
C SER A 19 -2.68 -16.90 -0.35
N GLY A 20 -2.13 -16.75 -1.54
CA GLY A 20 -2.46 -17.51 -2.75
C GLY A 20 -3.71 -17.05 -3.49
N SER A 21 -4.47 -16.10 -2.95
CA SER A 21 -5.71 -15.61 -3.59
C SER A 21 -5.43 -14.86 -4.89
N THR A 22 -6.39 -14.89 -5.82
CA THR A 22 -6.31 -14.10 -7.07
C THR A 22 -6.09 -12.62 -6.78
N LEU A 23 -6.77 -12.09 -5.76
CA LEU A 23 -6.62 -10.70 -5.35
C LEU A 23 -5.21 -10.38 -4.86
N GLU A 24 -4.57 -11.28 -4.12
CA GLU A 24 -3.17 -11.10 -3.69
C GLU A 24 -2.23 -10.98 -4.88
N LYS A 25 -2.37 -11.89 -5.86
CA LYS A 25 -1.54 -11.91 -7.07
C LYS A 25 -1.73 -10.63 -7.89
N MET A 26 -2.97 -10.22 -8.11
CA MET A 26 -3.29 -8.98 -8.83
C MET A 26 -2.69 -7.76 -8.14
N TYR A 27 -2.81 -7.66 -6.82
CA TYR A 27 -2.24 -6.54 -6.09
C TYR A 27 -0.71 -6.55 -6.06
N ARG A 28 -0.06 -7.72 -6.01
CA ARG A 28 1.40 -7.78 -6.12
C ARG A 28 1.86 -7.29 -7.49
N GLU A 29 1.22 -7.75 -8.56
CA GLU A 29 1.58 -7.33 -9.92
C GLU A 29 1.46 -5.81 -10.06
N GLN A 30 0.25 -5.30 -9.83
CA GLN A 30 -0.06 -3.89 -10.07
C GLN A 30 0.67 -2.94 -9.11
N TYR A 31 0.76 -3.28 -7.81
CA TYR A 31 1.20 -2.34 -6.77
C TYR A 31 2.57 -2.66 -6.16
N CYS A 32 3.24 -3.73 -6.59
CA CYS A 32 4.61 -4.01 -6.19
C CYS A 32 5.57 -4.10 -7.38
N HIS A 33 5.14 -4.67 -8.52
CA HIS A 33 6.00 -4.90 -9.67
C HIS A 33 5.92 -3.78 -10.72
N GLU A 34 4.71 -3.29 -11.00
CA GLU A 34 4.45 -2.24 -11.99
C GLU A 34 4.44 -0.84 -11.33
N GLU A 35 3.29 -0.42 -10.80
CA GLU A 35 2.99 0.95 -10.39
C GLU A 35 2.97 1.10 -8.87
N TYR A 36 4.07 0.76 -8.20
CA TYR A 36 4.14 0.79 -6.73
C TYR A 36 3.96 2.18 -6.13
N THR A 37 4.27 3.24 -6.88
CA THR A 37 4.03 4.65 -6.46
C THR A 37 2.55 5.00 -6.40
N MET A 38 1.69 4.24 -7.08
CA MET A 38 0.25 4.37 -6.97
C MET A 38 -0.27 3.73 -5.69
N CYS A 39 0.37 2.68 -5.16
CA CYS A 39 -0.08 1.96 -3.96
C CYS A 39 -0.36 2.90 -2.77
N ALA A 40 -1.61 2.92 -2.31
CA ALA A 40 -2.06 3.73 -1.18
C ALA A 40 -1.21 3.51 0.09
N ARG A 41 -0.86 2.25 0.34
CA ARG A 41 -0.02 1.88 1.50
C ARG A 41 1.43 2.35 1.35
N TYR A 42 1.98 2.31 0.13
CA TYR A 42 3.33 2.79 -0.14
C TYR A 42 3.41 4.30 0.10
N LYS A 43 2.45 5.06 -0.44
CA LYS A 43 2.39 6.52 -0.29
C LYS A 43 2.40 6.94 1.18
N ILE A 44 1.57 6.32 2.03
CA ILE A 44 1.56 6.65 3.46
C ILE A 44 2.87 6.23 4.13
N ALA A 45 3.39 5.04 3.84
CA ALA A 45 4.63 4.57 4.45
C ALA A 45 5.82 5.49 4.11
N GLU A 46 5.86 6.01 2.89
CA GLU A 46 6.89 6.92 2.40
C GLU A 46 6.74 8.31 3.03
N MET A 47 5.54 8.88 3.03
CA MET A 47 5.30 10.26 3.47
C MET A 47 5.19 10.41 5.00
N LEU A 48 4.57 9.45 5.68
CA LEU A 48 4.19 9.54 7.09
C LEU A 48 4.83 8.48 7.99
N GLY A 49 5.48 7.47 7.41
CA GLY A 49 6.06 6.34 8.16
C GLY A 49 5.17 5.09 8.20
N HIS A 50 5.81 3.94 8.43
CA HIS A 50 5.16 2.62 8.39
C HIS A 50 4.07 2.43 9.45
N GLU A 51 4.29 2.99 10.63
CA GLU A 51 3.40 2.96 11.78
C GLU A 51 2.10 3.76 11.53
N LYS A 52 2.10 4.66 10.54
CA LYS A 52 0.91 5.43 10.15
C LYS A 52 0.05 4.73 9.11
N VAL A 53 0.49 3.60 8.55
CA VAL A 53 -0.29 2.85 7.54
C VAL A 53 -1.43 2.08 8.21
N PRO A 54 -2.71 2.42 7.94
CA PRO A 54 -3.83 1.72 8.56
C PRO A 54 -3.88 0.23 8.17
N SER A 55 -4.31 -0.62 9.11
CA SER A 55 -4.42 -2.07 8.89
C SER A 55 -5.50 -2.43 7.87
N ASN A 56 -6.56 -1.62 7.80
CA ASN A 56 -7.69 -1.76 6.88
C ASN A 56 -7.49 -1.02 5.53
N LEU A 57 -6.33 -0.40 5.29
CA LEU A 57 -6.07 0.31 4.04
C LEU A 57 -5.57 -0.67 2.96
N TYR A 58 -6.33 -0.82 1.88
CA TYR A 58 -5.95 -1.67 0.75
C TYR A 58 -5.09 -0.90 -0.26
N PRO A 59 -4.26 -1.58 -1.09
CA PRO A 59 -3.37 -0.92 -2.06
C PRO A 59 -4.05 0.05 -3.02
N ASN A 60 -5.32 -0.18 -3.36
CA ASN A 60 -6.11 0.61 -4.30
C ASN A 60 -6.92 1.76 -3.66
N MET A 61 -6.83 1.96 -2.33
CA MET A 61 -7.59 2.99 -1.61
C MET A 61 -6.89 4.35 -1.65
N PHE A 62 -6.66 4.88 -2.86
CA PHE A 62 -5.85 6.09 -3.07
C PHE A 62 -6.44 7.32 -2.38
N ASP A 63 -7.75 7.54 -2.50
CA ASP A 63 -8.41 8.70 -1.90
C ASP A 63 -8.26 8.73 -0.37
N GLN A 64 -8.28 7.56 0.27
CA GLN A 64 -8.06 7.45 1.71
C GLN A 64 -6.60 7.75 2.08
N ALA A 65 -5.64 7.32 1.27
CA ALA A 65 -4.23 7.69 1.49
C ALA A 65 -4.00 9.19 1.32
N GLU A 66 -4.55 9.80 0.27
CA GLU A 66 -4.44 11.24 0.04
C GLU A 66 -5.07 12.05 1.18
N ALA A 67 -6.23 11.63 1.69
CA ALA A 67 -6.88 12.27 2.84
C ALA A 67 -6.04 12.22 4.12
N LEU A 68 -5.24 11.15 4.31
CA LEU A 68 -4.34 11.01 5.45
C LEU A 68 -3.03 11.80 5.27
N ILE A 69 -2.48 11.84 4.06
CA ILE A 69 -1.22 12.52 3.74
C ILE A 69 -1.40 14.04 3.72
N ARG A 70 -2.53 14.52 3.22
CA ARG A 70 -2.87 15.94 3.15
C ARG A 70 -4.02 16.23 4.11
N PRO A 71 -3.77 16.20 5.44
CA PRO A 71 -4.80 16.65 6.37
C PRO A 71 -5.14 18.09 5.98
N ARG A 72 -6.42 18.36 5.72
CA ARG A 72 -6.90 19.73 5.57
C ARG A 72 -6.60 20.42 6.90
N ASN A 73 -5.57 21.27 6.92
CA ASN A 73 -5.43 22.28 7.95
C ASN A 73 -6.75 23.08 7.94
N GLY A 74 -7.54 22.92 9.00
CA GLY A 74 -8.65 23.81 9.30
C GLY A 74 -8.14 25.17 9.75
#